data_AF-A0A838RD72-F1
#
_entry.id   AF-A0A838RD72-F1
#
_cell.length_a   1.000
_cell.length_b   1.000
_cell.length_c   1.000
_cell.angle_alpha   90.00
_cell.angle_beta   90.00
_cell.angle_gamma   90.00
#
_symmetry.space_group_name_H-M   'P 1'
#
loop_
_entity.id
_entity.type
_entity.pdbx_description
1 polymer ?
#
loop_
_entity_poly.entity_id
_entity_poly.type
_entity_poly.pdbx_seq_one_letter_code
_entity_poly.pdbx_strand_id
1 'polypeptide(L)'
;MTSTAVKRHHGLVRLAHWLNAVFLLGMIASGLQIYVAYSHFGLRDRPLALPNPLDGAAIPEWARLGGWLAGGLNWHFALAWPFVITGLVYLG
;
A
#
# COMPACT_ATOMS: atom_id res chain seq x y z
N MET A 1 -12.35 38.91 26.82
CA MET A 1 -12.40 37.94 25.70
C MET A 1 -12.13 36.55 26.26
N THR A 2 -13.18 35.80 26.60
CA THR A 2 -13.06 34.41 27.07
C THR A 2 -12.82 33.52 25.86
N SER A 3 -11.59 33.02 25.70
CA SER A 3 -11.29 32.03 24.67
C SER A 3 -11.99 30.73 25.04
N THR A 4 -13.07 30.39 24.32
CA THR A 4 -13.68 29.07 24.42
C THR A 4 -12.70 28.07 23.83
N ALA A 5 -12.24 27.12 24.64
CA ALA A 5 -11.33 26.07 24.19
C ALA A 5 -12.05 25.20 23.14
N VAL A 6 -11.77 25.43 21.85
CA VAL A 6 -12.24 24.60 20.75
C VAL A 6 -11.49 23.27 20.80
N LYS A 7 -12.21 22.14 20.90
CA LYS A 7 -11.63 20.80 20.85
C LYS A 7 -10.92 20.62 19.50
N ARG A 8 -9.58 20.67 19.49
CA ARG A 8 -8.80 20.52 18.25
C ARG A 8 -8.63 19.03 17.94
N HIS A 9 -9.26 18.56 16.87
CA HIS A 9 -9.10 17.18 16.35
C HIS A 9 -7.69 16.87 15.81
N HIS A 10 -6.74 17.79 15.98
CA HIS A 10 -5.40 17.73 15.42
C HIS A 10 -4.61 16.48 15.83
N GLY A 11 -4.87 15.92 17.01
CA GLY A 11 -4.26 14.67 17.46
C GLY A 11 -4.74 13.46 16.66
N LEU A 12 -6.05 13.33 16.46
CA LEU A 12 -6.66 12.23 15.70
C LEU A 12 -6.26 12.29 14.23
N VAL A 13 -6.27 13.48 13.63
CA VAL A 13 -5.84 13.71 12.25
C VAL A 13 -4.39 13.29 12.06
N ARG A 14 -3.47 13.69 12.95
CA ARG A 14 -2.06 13.27 12.88
C ARG A 14 -1.88 11.77 13.04
N LEU A 15 -2.60 11.16 13.99
CA LEU A 15 -2.54 9.72 14.20
C LEU A 15 -3.00 8.98 12.94
N ALA A 16 -4.16 9.33 12.40
CA ALA A 16 -4.70 8.73 11.18
C ALA A 16 -3.78 8.97 9.98
N HIS A 17 -3.17 10.15 9.85
CA HIS A 17 -2.17 10.43 8.82
C HIS A 17 -0.96 9.49 8.91
N TRP A 18 -0.36 9.36 10.09
CA TRP A 18 0.82 8.51 10.27
C TRP A 18 0.50 7.03 10.11
N LEU A 19 -0.68 6.58 10.54
CA LEU A 19 -1.16 5.22 10.26
C LEU A 19 -1.32 4.98 8.75
N ASN A 20 -1.95 5.92 8.04
CA ASN A 20 -2.09 5.85 6.58
C ASN A 20 -0.73 5.77 5.88
N ALA A 21 0.26 6.56 6.32
CA ALA A 21 1.61 6.50 5.78
C ALA A 21 2.25 5.11 5.97
N VAL A 22 2.13 4.53 7.17
CA VAL A 22 2.68 3.18 7.46
C VAL A 22 1.97 2.11 6.62
N PHE A 23 0.64 2.14 6.55
CA PHE A 23 -0.10 1.15 5.75
C PHE A 23 0.19 1.30 4.26
N LEU A 24 0.30 2.53 3.75
CA LEU A 24 0.66 2.78 2.36
C LEU A 24 2.05 2.22 2.03
N LEU A 25 3.04 2.38 2.92
CA LEU A 25 4.36 1.77 2.73
C LEU A 25 4.28 0.24 2.66
N GLY A 26 3.50 -0.40 3.53
CA GLY A 26 3.29 -1.85 3.48
C GLY A 26 2.50 -2.31 2.23
N MET A 27 1.56 -1.50 1.76
CA MET A 27 0.82 -1.73 0.51
C MET A 27 1.74 -1.67 -0.71
N ILE A 28 2.67 -0.70 -0.73
CA ILE A 28 3.70 -0.61 -1.77
C ILE A 28 4.60 -1.85 -1.71
N ALA A 29 5.16 -2.18 -0.54
CA ALA A 29 6.08 -3.31 -0.40
C ALA A 29 5.44 -4.66 -0.79
N SER A 30 4.17 -4.89 -0.40
CA SER A 30 3.41 -6.09 -0.80
C SER A 30 2.99 -6.05 -2.27
N GLY A 31 2.65 -4.89 -2.80
CA GLY A 31 2.36 -4.68 -4.22
C GLY A 31 3.58 -4.98 -5.10
N LEU A 32 4.77 -4.56 -4.69
CA LEU A 32 6.03 -4.91 -5.37
C LEU A 32 6.28 -6.42 -5.38
N GLN A 33 5.93 -7.14 -4.30
CA GLN A 33 6.02 -8.60 -4.27
C GLN A 33 5.08 -9.27 -5.29
N ILE A 34 3.85 -8.76 -5.41
CA ILE A 34 2.86 -9.26 -6.39
C ILE A 34 3.34 -8.95 -7.81
N TYR A 35 3.83 -7.74 -8.02
CA TYR A 35 4.30 -7.26 -9.32
C TYR A 35 5.47 -8.09 -9.85
N VAL A 36 6.49 -8.33 -9.03
CA VAL A 36 7.67 -9.14 -9.41
C VAL A 36 7.30 -10.60 -9.68
N ALA A 37 6.22 -11.11 -9.10
CA ALA A 37 5.76 -12.48 -9.39
C ALA A 37 5.29 -12.66 -10.85
N TYR A 38 4.79 -11.59 -11.49
CA TYR A 38 4.44 -11.58 -12.90
C TYR A 38 4.46 -10.15 -13.46
N SER A 39 5.62 -9.71 -13.95
CA SER A 39 5.85 -8.35 -14.45
C SER A 39 5.39 -8.13 -15.89
N HIS A 40 4.97 -9.19 -16.60
CA HIS A 40 4.55 -9.08 -17.99
C HIS A 40 3.09 -8.66 -18.07
N PHE A 41 2.75 -7.77 -19.00
CA PHE A 41 1.35 -7.44 -19.26
C PHE A 41 0.73 -8.50 -20.18
N GLY A 42 -0.51 -8.90 -19.90
CA GLY A 42 -1.24 -9.91 -20.69
C GLY A 42 -1.42 -11.24 -19.97
N LEU A 43 -2.02 -12.20 -20.66
CA LEU A 43 -2.22 -13.55 -20.12
C LEU A 43 -0.88 -14.29 -20.09
N ARG A 44 -0.78 -15.29 -19.23
CA ARG A 44 0.46 -16.09 -19.07
C ARG A 44 0.89 -16.80 -20.36
N ASP A 45 -0.09 -17.23 -21.16
CA ASP A 45 0.10 -17.88 -22.46
C ASP A 45 0.10 -16.90 -23.65
N ARG A 46 -0.33 -15.64 -23.42
CA ARG A 46 -0.41 -14.58 -24.44
C ARG A 46 0.01 -13.24 -23.84
N PRO A 47 1.31 -13.04 -23.59
CA PRO A 47 1.81 -11.75 -23.16
C PRO A 47 1.56 -10.71 -24.25
N LEU A 48 1.05 -9.55 -23.85
CA LEU A 48 0.94 -8.39 -24.71
C LEU A 48 2.35 -7.84 -24.96
N ALA A 49 2.69 -7.51 -26.21
CA ALA A 49 3.97 -6.90 -26.57
C ALA A 49 4.06 -5.41 -26.14
N LEU A 50 3.52 -5.09 -24.97
CA LEU A 50 3.60 -3.78 -24.34
C LEU A 50 4.95 -3.67 -23.62
N PRO A 51 5.77 -2.66 -23.91
CA PRO A 51 7.03 -2.47 -23.22
C PRO A 51 6.79 -2.14 -21.75
N ASN A 52 7.44 -2.89 -20.86
CA ASN A 52 7.45 -2.62 -19.43
C ASN A 52 8.89 -2.29 -18.97
N PRO A 53 9.17 -1.06 -18.53
CA PRO A 53 10.51 -0.67 -18.04
C PRO A 53 11.00 -1.44 -16.81
N LEU A 54 10.09 -2.03 -16.05
CA LEU A 54 10.40 -2.79 -14.83
C LEU A 54 10.27 -4.30 -15.04
N ASP A 55 10.21 -4.75 -16.30
CA ASP A 55 10.11 -6.17 -16.61
C ASP A 55 11.37 -6.92 -16.18
N GLY A 56 11.20 -7.99 -15.39
CA GLY A 56 12.31 -8.72 -14.80
C GLY A 56 13.18 -7.91 -13.83
N ALA A 57 12.73 -6.74 -13.36
CA ALA A 57 13.49 -5.93 -12.42
C ALA A 57 13.77 -6.70 -11.12
N ALA A 58 15.04 -6.79 -10.74
CA ALA A 58 15.48 -7.41 -9.50
C ALA A 58 15.26 -6.46 -8.31
N ILE A 59 13.99 -6.26 -7.92
CA ILE A 59 13.65 -5.48 -6.74
C ILE A 59 14.12 -6.25 -5.50
N PRO A 60 14.96 -5.65 -4.65
CA PRO A 60 15.59 -6.36 -3.55
C PRO A 60 14.56 -6.86 -2.54
N GLU A 61 14.84 -8.00 -1.91
CA GLU A 61 13.89 -8.70 -1.04
C GLU A 61 13.49 -7.86 0.18
N TRP A 62 14.41 -7.06 0.71
CA TRP A 62 14.14 -6.18 1.86
C TRP A 62 13.09 -5.10 1.57
N ALA A 63 12.86 -4.77 0.29
CA ALA A 63 11.86 -3.80 -0.14
C ALA A 63 10.50 -4.47 -0.46
N ARG A 64 10.42 -5.80 -0.43
CA ARG A 64 9.24 -6.59 -0.76
C ARG A 64 8.67 -7.25 0.50
N LEU A 65 7.34 -7.25 0.62
CA LEU A 65 6.64 -7.88 1.75
C LEU A 65 5.87 -9.11 1.28
N GLY A 66 6.09 -10.25 1.93
CA GLY A 66 5.31 -11.48 1.74
C GLY A 66 6.05 -12.67 1.12
N GLY A 67 7.28 -12.48 0.61
CA GLY A 67 8.21 -13.52 0.17
C GLY A 67 7.83 -14.25 -1.13
N TRP A 68 6.58 -14.70 -1.23
CA TRP A 68 5.99 -15.39 -2.38
C TRP A 68 4.71 -14.67 -2.84
N LEU A 69 4.08 -15.14 -3.93
CA LEU A 69 2.88 -14.52 -4.50
C LEU A 69 1.71 -14.49 -3.50
N ALA A 70 1.31 -15.65 -2.96
CA ALA A 70 0.15 -15.75 -2.07
C ALA A 70 0.29 -14.89 -0.80
N GLY A 71 1.51 -14.78 -0.29
CA GLY A 71 1.88 -13.99 0.89
C GLY A 71 1.88 -12.51 0.61
N GLY A 72 2.36 -12.08 -0.57
CA GLY A 72 2.20 -10.72 -1.05
C GLY A 72 0.71 -10.32 -1.10
N LEU A 73 -0.13 -11.17 -1.71
CA LEU A 73 -1.59 -10.99 -1.73
C LEU A 73 -2.21 -10.92 -0.33
N ASN A 74 -1.86 -11.85 0.56
CA ASN A 74 -2.38 -11.87 1.94
C ASN A 74 -2.05 -10.58 2.68
N TRP A 75 -0.79 -10.13 2.64
CA TRP A 75 -0.39 -8.87 3.27
C TRP A 75 -1.05 -7.66 2.63
N HIS A 76 -1.19 -7.64 1.30
CA HIS A 76 -1.82 -6.54 0.59
C HIS A 76 -3.28 -6.36 1.01
N PHE A 77 -4.08 -7.44 1.00
CA PHE A 77 -5.47 -7.35 1.43
C PHE A 77 -5.61 -7.11 2.93
N ALA A 78 -4.72 -7.67 3.76
CA ALA A 78 -4.72 -7.42 5.20
C ALA A 78 -4.45 -5.93 5.53
N LEU A 79 -3.59 -5.26 4.77
CA LEU A 79 -3.24 -3.85 4.97
C LEU A 79 -4.21 -2.88 4.27
N ALA A 80 -4.86 -3.29 3.19
CA ALA A 80 -5.82 -2.48 2.46
C ALA A 80 -7.01 -2.05 3.34
N TRP A 81 -7.57 -2.98 4.13
CA TRP A 81 -8.71 -2.70 5.01
C TRP A 81 -8.43 -1.64 6.08
N PRO A 82 -7.39 -1.77 6.93
CA PRO A 82 -7.08 -0.74 7.91
C PRO A 82 -6.71 0.59 7.24
N PHE A 83 -6.02 0.59 6.09
CA PHE A 83 -5.74 1.81 5.31
C PHE A 83 -7.02 2.54 4.88
N VAL A 84 -7.99 1.82 4.33
CA VAL A 84 -9.29 2.40 3.94
C VAL A 84 -10.03 2.94 5.16
N ILE A 85 -10.08 2.18 6.25
CA ILE A 85 -10.76 2.60 7.49
C ILE A 85 -10.11 3.86 8.06
N THR A 86 -8.78 3.92 8.19
CA THR A 86 -8.08 5.10 8.70
C THR A 86 -8.18 6.29 7.74
N GLY A 87 -8.23 6.05 6.43
CA GLY A 87 -8.52 7.08 5.43
C GLY A 87 -9.91 7.67 5.59
N LEU A 88 -10.94 6.85 5.80
CA LEU A 88 -12.32 7.33 6.01
C LEU A 88 -12.45 8.11 7.32
N VAL A 89 -11.82 7.65 8.40
CA VAL A 89 -11.75 8.39 9.68
C VAL A 89 -11.01 9.72 9.54
N TYR A 90 -10.02 9.79 8.66
CA TYR A 90 -9.27 11.03 8.41
C TYR A 90 -10.11 12.10 7.67
N LEU A 91 -11.06 11.68 6.82
CA LEU A 91 -11.91 12.57 6.05
C LEU A 91 -13.15 13.07 6.82
N GLY A 92 -13.54 12.38 7.90
CA GLY A 92 -14.64 12.75 8.79
C GLY A 92 -14.24 13.72 9.90
#